data_AF-A0A0B8Q7U6-F1
#
_entry.id   AF-A0A0B8Q7U6-F1
#
_cell.length_a   1.000
_cell.length_b   1.000
_cell.length_c   1.000
_cell.angle_alpha   90.00
_cell.angle_beta   90.00
_cell.angle_gamma   90.00
#
_symmetry.space_group_name_H-M   'P 1'
#
loop_
_entity.id
_entity.type
_entity.pdbx_description
1 polymer ?
#
loop_
_entity_poly.entity_id
_entity_poly.type
_entity_poly.pdbx_seq_one_letter_code
_entity_poly.pdbx_strand_id
1 'polypeptide(L)'
;MLVMLLFTGKGKASAPNLRFSLLAGVSLFGYAALFSFAYLKLTAGTGALLLFGAVQLSLLALYWWQGERFKTLEIIGISVSVAGFVYLMLPSVSRPDTLSALLMIGSGVCWAGFTALGKQAESPSLGISWGFISASIVALFLSPFLLNNIHITLNGALLAIASGAIASGLGYLLWYQVMKSLSLLQAAVSQLSVPALALVIGALLLGESLTAHAIISGTVILGGIA
;
A
#
# COMPACT_ATOMS: atom_id res chain seq x y z
N MET A 1 -5.34 4.87 17.18
CA MET A 1 -5.87 5.83 16.18
C MET A 1 -6.87 6.83 16.77
N LEU A 2 -7.86 6.42 17.59
CA LEU A 2 -8.64 7.35 18.44
C LEU A 2 -7.75 8.26 19.30
N VAL A 3 -6.64 7.70 19.81
CA VAL A 3 -5.60 8.46 20.52
C VAL A 3 -4.91 9.52 19.63
N MET A 4 -4.69 9.26 18.33
CA MET A 4 -4.09 10.25 17.42
C MET A 4 -5.05 11.40 17.08
N LEU A 5 -6.36 11.14 17.08
CA LEU A 5 -7.37 12.20 16.95
C LEU A 5 -7.37 13.13 18.18
N LEU A 6 -7.04 12.61 19.37
CA LEU A 6 -6.90 13.41 20.58
C LEU A 6 -5.63 14.28 20.57
N PHE A 7 -4.52 13.79 19.97
CA PHE A 7 -3.26 14.54 19.93
C PHE A 7 -3.11 15.53 18.76
N THR A 8 -3.97 15.48 17.73
CA THR A 8 -3.78 16.31 16.52
C THR A 8 -4.54 17.65 16.52
N GLY A 9 -5.22 18.03 17.61
CA GLY A 9 -5.56 19.44 17.91
C GLY A 9 -6.37 20.23 16.86
N LYS A 10 -6.91 19.60 15.81
CA LYS A 10 -7.68 20.28 14.76
C LYS A 10 -9.18 20.07 14.95
N GLY A 11 -9.71 20.70 15.99
CA GLY A 11 -11.13 20.68 16.37
C GLY A 11 -12.09 21.46 15.45
N LYS A 12 -11.86 21.54 14.13
CA LYS A 12 -12.76 22.20 13.18
C LYS A 12 -12.84 21.58 11.78
N ALA A 13 -12.32 20.37 11.59
CA ALA A 13 -12.52 19.68 10.32
C ALA A 13 -13.79 18.81 10.41
N SER A 14 -14.76 19.08 9.54
CA SER A 14 -16.00 18.31 9.45
C SER A 14 -15.69 16.85 9.18
N ALA A 15 -16.48 15.94 9.77
CA ALA A 15 -16.37 14.52 9.45
C ALA A 15 -16.52 14.32 7.93
N PRO A 16 -15.67 13.50 7.29
CA PRO A 16 -15.81 13.19 5.88
C PRO A 16 -17.18 12.57 5.62
N ASN A 17 -17.69 12.76 4.40
CA ASN A 17 -18.99 12.23 4.04
C ASN A 17 -19.02 10.68 4.17
N LEU A 18 -20.21 10.12 4.43
CA LEU A 18 -20.37 8.69 4.65
C LEU A 18 -19.88 7.86 3.45
N ARG A 19 -20.10 8.35 2.23
CA ARG A 19 -19.67 7.70 0.99
C ARG A 19 -18.16 7.53 0.92
N PHE A 20 -17.39 8.57 1.27
CA PHE A 20 -15.94 8.53 1.33
C PHE A 20 -15.48 7.51 2.36
N SER A 21 -16.01 7.58 3.58
CA SER A 21 -15.62 6.69 4.67
C SER A 21 -15.88 5.21 4.32
N LEU A 22 -17.03 4.91 3.70
CA LEU A 22 -17.34 3.57 3.23
C LEU A 22 -16.40 3.11 2.10
N LEU A 23 -16.18 3.93 1.08
CA LEU A 23 -15.28 3.58 -0.02
C LEU A 23 -13.84 3.38 0.45
N ALA A 24 -13.35 4.27 1.33
CA ALA A 24 -12.02 4.16 1.92
C ALA A 24 -11.91 2.92 2.81
N GLY A 25 -12.93 2.65 3.63
CA GLY A 25 -12.97 1.48 4.51
C GLY A 25 -13.01 0.15 3.75
N VAL A 26 -13.87 0.03 2.73
CA VAL A 26 -13.96 -1.17 1.88
C VAL A 26 -12.68 -1.36 1.08
N SER A 27 -12.09 -0.28 0.54
CA SER A 27 -10.81 -0.35 -0.18
C SER A 27 -9.68 -0.81 0.75
N LEU A 28 -9.59 -0.23 1.95
CA LEU A 28 -8.54 -0.57 2.91
C LEU A 28 -8.69 -2.00 3.45
N PHE A 29 -9.92 -2.40 3.78
CA PHE A 29 -10.22 -3.77 4.20
C PHE A 29 -9.94 -4.77 3.09
N GLY A 30 -10.42 -4.49 1.87
CA GLY A 30 -10.19 -5.33 0.69
C GLY A 30 -8.70 -5.51 0.41
N TYR A 31 -7.92 -4.43 0.47
CA TYR A 31 -6.46 -4.50 0.40
C TYR A 31 -5.90 -5.49 1.42
N ALA A 32 -6.19 -5.29 2.71
CA ALA A 32 -5.60 -6.07 3.79
C ALA A 32 -6.05 -7.54 3.76
N ALA A 33 -7.34 -7.81 3.53
CA ALA A 33 -7.90 -9.15 3.49
C ALA A 33 -7.34 -9.95 2.31
N LEU A 34 -7.41 -9.39 1.10
CA LEU A 34 -6.94 -10.07 -0.12
C LEU A 34 -5.42 -10.29 -0.07
N PHE A 35 -4.66 -9.31 0.43
CA PHE A 35 -3.21 -9.44 0.66
C PHE A 35 -2.90 -10.61 1.59
N SER A 36 -3.62 -10.68 2.73
CA SER A 36 -3.40 -11.70 3.75
C SER A 36 -3.67 -13.11 3.23
N PHE A 37 -4.78 -13.30 2.51
CA PHE A 37 -5.12 -14.61 1.93
C PHE A 37 -4.20 -15.00 0.77
N ALA A 38 -3.77 -14.05 -0.05
CA ALA A 38 -2.83 -14.33 -1.14
C ALA A 38 -1.49 -14.84 -0.61
N TYR A 39 -0.97 -14.26 0.48
CA TYR A 39 0.30 -14.69 1.08
C TYR A 39 0.26 -16.05 1.78
N LEU A 40 -0.90 -16.71 1.87
CA LEU A 40 -0.93 -18.11 2.30
C LEU A 40 -0.24 -19.05 1.30
N LYS A 41 -0.14 -18.66 0.02
CA LYS A 41 0.49 -19.48 -1.03
C LYS A 41 1.56 -18.75 -1.84
N LEU A 42 1.61 -17.42 -1.81
CA LEU A 42 2.61 -16.65 -2.54
C LEU A 42 3.90 -16.50 -1.74
N THR A 43 5.04 -16.53 -2.44
CA THR A 43 6.29 -16.02 -1.89
C THR A 43 6.22 -14.50 -1.75
N ALA A 44 7.03 -13.93 -0.86
CA ALA A 44 7.17 -12.48 -0.70
C ALA A 44 7.47 -11.78 -2.05
N GLY A 45 8.39 -12.34 -2.85
CA GLY A 45 8.76 -11.79 -4.16
C GLY A 45 7.61 -11.80 -5.18
N THR A 46 6.93 -12.93 -5.36
CA THR A 46 5.78 -13.02 -6.27
C THR A 46 4.64 -12.12 -5.83
N GLY A 47 4.34 -12.11 -4.52
CA GLY A 47 3.30 -11.25 -3.96
C GLY A 47 3.60 -9.76 -4.17
N ALA A 48 4.82 -9.32 -3.89
CA ALA A 48 5.24 -7.93 -4.11
C ALA A 48 5.14 -7.54 -5.58
N LEU A 49 5.64 -8.38 -6.51
CA LEU A 49 5.57 -8.11 -7.95
C LEU A 49 4.13 -7.90 -8.42
N LEU A 50 3.22 -8.79 -8.04
CA LEU A 50 1.81 -8.70 -8.40
C LEU A 50 1.12 -7.50 -7.76
N LEU A 51 1.39 -7.24 -6.48
CA LEU A 51 0.79 -6.13 -5.75
C LEU A 51 1.20 -4.79 -6.35
N PHE A 52 2.51 -4.49 -6.37
CA PHE A 52 3.00 -3.20 -6.84
C PHE A 52 2.74 -3.01 -8.34
N GLY A 53 2.80 -4.10 -9.14
CA GLY A 53 2.37 -4.07 -10.54
C GLY A 53 0.90 -3.66 -10.68
N ALA A 54 0.00 -4.27 -9.92
CA ALA A 54 -1.42 -3.94 -9.95
C ALA A 54 -1.71 -2.51 -9.45
N VAL A 55 -1.01 -2.05 -8.41
CA VAL A 55 -1.09 -0.67 -7.92
C VAL A 55 -0.66 0.30 -9.00
N GLN A 56 0.48 0.06 -9.64
CA GLN A 56 1.02 0.91 -10.69
C GLN A 56 0.05 1.01 -11.86
N LEU A 57 -0.42 -0.12 -12.40
CA LEU A 57 -1.36 -0.15 -13.51
C LEU A 57 -2.68 0.56 -13.17
N SER A 58 -3.19 0.36 -11.95
CA SER A 58 -4.44 0.97 -11.50
C SER A 58 -4.33 2.49 -11.37
N LEU A 59 -3.27 2.99 -10.76
CA LEU A 59 -3.07 4.43 -10.59
C LEU A 59 -2.76 5.14 -11.91
N LEU A 60 -2.00 4.50 -12.82
CA LEU A 60 -1.78 5.02 -14.17
C LEU A 60 -3.08 5.05 -14.99
N ALA A 61 -3.90 4.00 -14.90
CA ALA A 61 -5.21 3.97 -15.56
C ALA A 61 -6.14 5.06 -15.01
N LEU A 62 -6.16 5.27 -13.69
CA LEU A 62 -6.93 6.35 -13.06
C LEU A 62 -6.41 7.74 -13.47
N TYR A 63 -5.09 7.92 -13.56
CA TYR A 63 -4.49 9.17 -14.02
C TYR A 63 -4.93 9.49 -15.45
N TRP A 64 -4.85 8.51 -16.35
CA TRP A 64 -5.31 8.65 -17.72
C TRP A 64 -6.82 8.90 -17.82
N TRP A 65 -7.63 8.19 -17.04
CA TRP A 65 -9.09 8.37 -17.02
C TRP A 65 -9.51 9.76 -16.50
N GLN A 66 -8.70 10.39 -15.64
CA GLN A 66 -8.91 11.78 -15.21
C GLN A 66 -8.66 12.81 -16.33
N GLY A 67 -8.30 12.36 -17.54
CA GLY A 67 -8.04 13.22 -18.70
C GLY A 67 -6.60 13.73 -18.76
N GLU A 68 -5.76 13.28 -17.84
CA GLU A 68 -4.34 13.63 -17.81
C GLU A 68 -3.58 12.90 -18.92
N ARG A 69 -2.52 13.53 -19.41
CA ARG A 69 -1.68 12.99 -20.50
C ARG A 69 -0.26 12.78 -20.03
N PHE A 70 0.28 11.61 -20.30
CA PHE A 70 1.68 11.31 -20.03
C PHE A 70 2.60 12.08 -20.98
N LYS A 71 3.61 12.73 -20.43
CA LYS A 71 4.73 13.28 -21.19
C LYS A 71 5.69 12.17 -21.57
N THR A 72 6.45 12.37 -22.65
CA THR A 72 7.44 11.39 -23.11
C THR A 72 8.45 11.01 -22.03
N LEU A 73 8.95 12.00 -21.27
CA LEU A 73 9.87 11.74 -20.17
C LEU A 73 9.24 10.93 -19.03
N GLU A 74 7.96 11.16 -18.73
CA GLU A 74 7.22 10.39 -17.72
C GLU A 74 7.09 8.93 -18.14
N ILE A 75 6.80 8.66 -19.41
CA ILE A 75 6.74 7.29 -19.95
C ILE A 75 8.09 6.60 -19.79
N ILE A 76 9.18 7.28 -20.17
CA ILE A 76 10.53 6.73 -20.02
C ILE A 76 10.83 6.42 -18.55
N GLY A 77 10.59 7.36 -17.65
CA GLY A 77 10.83 7.19 -16.21
C GLY A 77 10.01 6.04 -15.61
N ILE A 78 8.72 5.94 -15.97
CA ILE A 78 7.85 4.82 -15.57
C ILE A 78 8.41 3.50 -16.10
N SER A 79 8.75 3.41 -17.39
CA SER A 79 9.27 2.19 -17.99
C SER A 79 10.58 1.74 -17.34
N VAL A 80 11.50 2.67 -17.08
CA VAL A 80 12.77 2.39 -16.38
C VAL A 80 12.51 1.91 -14.95
N SER A 81 11.64 2.60 -14.22
CA SER A 81 11.31 2.24 -12.83
C SER A 81 10.65 0.86 -12.74
N VAL A 82 9.70 0.57 -13.63
CA VAL A 82 9.02 -0.74 -13.68
C VAL A 82 10.01 -1.84 -14.09
N ALA A 83 10.88 -1.59 -15.07
CA ALA A 83 11.90 -2.57 -15.46
C ALA A 83 12.87 -2.88 -14.31
N GLY A 84 13.33 -1.85 -13.60
CA GLY A 84 14.17 -2.01 -12.41
C GLY A 84 13.47 -2.79 -11.30
N PHE A 85 12.18 -2.53 -11.05
CA PHE A 85 11.38 -3.25 -10.07
C PHE A 85 11.18 -4.73 -10.45
N VAL A 86 10.84 -5.01 -11.71
CA VAL A 86 10.70 -6.38 -12.22
C VAL A 86 12.03 -7.12 -12.07
N TYR A 87 13.13 -6.49 -12.48
CA TYR A 87 14.47 -7.06 -12.33
C TYR A 87 14.81 -7.34 -10.86
N LEU A 88 14.47 -6.42 -9.94
CA LEU A 88 14.66 -6.63 -8.50
C LEU A 88 13.92 -7.85 -7.96
N MET A 89 12.68 -8.07 -8.40
CA MET A 89 11.82 -9.13 -7.87
C MET A 89 12.10 -10.49 -8.52
N LEU A 90 12.59 -10.52 -9.76
CA LEU A 90 12.71 -11.71 -10.62
C LEU A 90 13.33 -12.94 -9.93
N PRO A 91 14.43 -12.83 -9.14
CA PRO A 91 15.04 -13.99 -8.49
C PRO A 91 14.15 -14.66 -7.43
N SER A 92 13.20 -13.92 -6.87
CA SER A 92 12.33 -14.34 -5.76
C SER A 92 10.94 -14.76 -6.22
N VAL A 93 10.68 -14.72 -7.54
CA VAL A 93 9.39 -15.08 -8.13
C VAL A 93 9.30 -16.59 -8.34
N SER A 94 8.24 -17.18 -7.84
CA SER A 94 7.79 -18.52 -8.17
C SER A 94 6.45 -18.46 -8.92
N ARG A 95 6.11 -19.54 -9.64
CA ARG A 95 4.82 -19.67 -10.34
C ARG A 95 3.67 -19.66 -9.30
N PRO A 96 2.81 -18.63 -9.29
CA PRO A 96 1.68 -18.59 -8.37
C PRO A 96 0.55 -19.51 -8.84
N ASP A 97 -0.28 -19.96 -7.91
CA ASP A 97 -1.61 -20.45 -8.27
C ASP A 97 -2.52 -19.29 -8.69
N THR A 98 -3.45 -19.56 -9.60
CA THR A 98 -4.30 -18.54 -10.22
C THR A 98 -5.11 -17.76 -9.20
N LEU A 99 -5.65 -18.42 -8.16
CA LEU A 99 -6.50 -17.77 -7.17
C LEU A 99 -5.69 -16.77 -6.34
N SER A 100 -4.56 -17.20 -5.77
CA SER A 100 -3.71 -16.30 -4.97
C SER A 100 -3.16 -15.13 -5.78
N ALA A 101 -2.85 -15.36 -7.07
CA ALA A 101 -2.46 -14.27 -7.96
C ALA A 101 -3.58 -13.24 -8.15
N LEU A 102 -4.81 -13.69 -8.40
CA LEU A 102 -5.98 -12.80 -8.53
C LEU A 102 -6.29 -12.06 -7.22
N LEU A 103 -6.16 -12.71 -6.07
CA LEU A 103 -6.31 -12.07 -4.76
C LEU A 103 -5.27 -10.96 -4.59
N MET A 104 -3.99 -11.21 -4.90
CA MET A 104 -2.95 -10.20 -4.78
C MET A 104 -3.14 -9.01 -5.74
N ILE A 105 -3.56 -9.28 -6.97
CA ILE A 105 -3.91 -8.23 -7.94
C ILE A 105 -5.09 -7.40 -7.40
N GLY A 106 -6.15 -8.06 -6.89
CA GLY A 106 -7.29 -7.39 -6.27
C GLY A 106 -6.90 -6.53 -5.07
N SER A 107 -5.96 -7.01 -4.25
CA SER A 107 -5.37 -6.24 -3.16
C SER A 107 -4.72 -4.94 -3.68
N GLY A 108 -3.95 -5.03 -4.77
CA GLY A 108 -3.31 -3.87 -5.38
C GLY A 108 -4.31 -2.86 -5.94
N VAL A 109 -5.39 -3.33 -6.58
CA VAL A 109 -6.48 -2.46 -7.04
C VAL A 109 -7.15 -1.74 -5.88
N CYS A 110 -7.43 -2.46 -4.79
CA CYS A 110 -7.99 -1.89 -3.56
C CYS A 110 -7.06 -0.82 -2.96
N TRP A 111 -5.75 -1.07 -2.91
CA TRP A 111 -4.77 -0.09 -2.44
C TRP A 111 -4.68 1.15 -3.32
N ALA A 112 -4.74 0.98 -4.65
CA ALA A 112 -4.79 2.09 -5.59
C ALA A 112 -6.06 2.94 -5.40
N GLY A 113 -7.21 2.30 -5.19
CA GLY A 113 -8.46 2.97 -4.85
C GLY A 113 -8.36 3.77 -3.55
N PHE A 114 -7.81 3.17 -2.50
CA PHE A 114 -7.56 3.84 -1.22
C PHE A 114 -6.63 5.05 -1.39
N THR A 115 -5.53 4.88 -2.14
CA THR A 115 -4.57 5.96 -2.44
C THR A 115 -5.23 7.11 -3.20
N ALA A 116 -6.03 6.81 -4.23
CA ALA A 116 -6.76 7.82 -5.00
C ALA A 116 -7.79 8.58 -4.15
N LEU A 117 -8.49 7.88 -3.24
CA LEU A 117 -9.39 8.51 -2.26
C LEU A 117 -8.62 9.42 -1.32
N GLY A 118 -7.41 9.03 -0.87
CA GLY A 118 -6.57 9.87 -0.02
C GLY A 118 -6.28 11.26 -0.59
N LYS A 119 -6.19 11.38 -1.92
CA LYS A 119 -6.03 12.67 -2.62
C LYS A 119 -7.28 13.56 -2.52
N GLN A 120 -8.47 12.97 -2.40
CA GLN A 120 -9.74 13.69 -2.26
C GLN A 120 -10.05 14.07 -0.79
N ALA A 121 -9.27 13.57 0.17
CA ALA A 121 -9.50 13.84 1.58
C ALA A 121 -9.15 15.29 1.96
N GLU A 122 -10.13 16.04 2.45
CA GLU A 122 -9.93 17.41 2.93
C GLU A 122 -8.92 17.51 4.08
N SER A 123 -8.85 16.49 4.93
CA SER A 123 -7.86 16.35 5.99
C SER A 123 -7.23 14.95 5.95
N PRO A 124 -5.89 14.82 5.80
CA PRO A 124 -5.21 13.52 5.77
C PRO A 124 -5.51 12.68 7.01
N SER A 125 -5.46 13.31 8.20
CA SER A 125 -5.67 12.62 9.46
C SER A 125 -7.09 12.11 9.62
N LEU A 126 -8.09 12.91 9.24
CA LEU A 126 -9.48 12.47 9.27
C LEU A 126 -9.76 11.41 8.21
N GLY A 127 -9.24 11.58 6.99
CA GLY A 127 -9.43 10.62 5.91
C GLY A 127 -8.92 9.22 6.27
N ILE A 128 -7.69 9.14 6.80
CA ILE A 128 -7.13 7.90 7.33
C ILE A 128 -7.95 7.37 8.50
N SER A 129 -8.28 8.23 9.46
CA SER A 129 -9.00 7.79 10.66
C SER A 129 -10.35 7.16 10.31
N TRP A 130 -11.13 7.80 9.46
CA TRP A 130 -12.42 7.27 9.04
C TRP A 130 -12.28 6.05 8.13
N GLY A 131 -11.28 6.00 7.25
CA GLY A 131 -10.97 4.82 6.45
C GLY A 131 -10.70 3.59 7.33
N PHE A 132 -9.83 3.71 8.34
CA PHE A 132 -9.54 2.62 9.27
C PHE A 132 -10.71 2.27 10.21
N ILE A 133 -11.49 3.26 10.67
CA ILE A 133 -12.71 2.98 11.46
C ILE A 133 -13.68 2.16 10.62
N SER A 134 -13.97 2.60 9.40
CA SER A 134 -14.86 1.88 8.48
C SER A 134 -14.30 0.50 8.12
N ALA A 135 -13.00 0.37 7.85
CA ALA A 135 -12.36 -0.92 7.60
C ALA A 135 -12.45 -1.86 8.80
N SER A 136 -12.32 -1.34 10.03
CA SER A 136 -12.44 -2.12 11.27
C SER A 136 -13.87 -2.61 11.48
N ILE A 137 -14.87 -1.79 11.17
CA ILE A 137 -16.29 -2.19 11.23
C ILE A 137 -16.57 -3.30 10.21
N VAL A 138 -16.09 -3.15 8.97
CA VAL A 138 -16.20 -4.18 7.93
C VAL A 138 -15.50 -5.48 8.38
N ALA A 139 -14.29 -5.36 8.95
CA ALA A 139 -13.55 -6.50 9.46
C ALA A 139 -14.28 -7.22 10.60
N LEU A 140 -14.85 -6.49 11.56
CA LEU A 140 -15.64 -7.07 12.65
C LEU A 140 -16.86 -7.82 12.11
N PHE A 141 -17.58 -7.21 11.16
CA PHE A 141 -18.77 -7.81 10.55
C PHE A 141 -18.45 -9.09 9.76
N LEU A 142 -17.31 -9.11 9.04
CA LEU A 142 -16.91 -10.26 8.23
C LEU A 142 -16.08 -11.30 9.00
N SER A 143 -15.55 -10.95 10.17
CA SER A 143 -14.69 -11.83 10.97
C SER A 143 -15.28 -13.23 11.25
N PRO A 144 -16.59 -13.42 11.53
CA PRO A 144 -17.14 -14.74 11.79
C PRO A 144 -17.10 -15.68 10.57
N PHE A 145 -17.04 -15.12 9.36
CA PHE A 145 -16.99 -15.89 8.11
C PHE A 145 -15.56 -16.16 7.64
N LEU A 146 -14.61 -15.35 8.11
CA LEU A 146 -13.20 -15.41 7.68
C LEU A 146 -12.32 -16.17 8.66
N LEU A 147 -12.69 -16.22 9.93
CA LEU A 147 -11.85 -16.76 11.00
C LEU A 147 -12.50 -18.00 11.61
N ASN A 148 -11.82 -19.14 11.54
CA ASN A 148 -12.20 -20.37 12.23
C ASN A 148 -11.19 -20.66 13.34
N ASN A 149 -11.65 -20.96 14.56
CA ASN A 149 -10.83 -21.36 15.71
C ASN A 149 -9.66 -20.41 16.04
N ILE A 150 -9.98 -19.17 16.39
CA ILE A 150 -8.97 -18.16 16.76
C ILE A 150 -8.48 -18.42 18.19
N HIS A 151 -7.16 -18.56 18.35
CA HIS A 151 -6.50 -18.51 19.65
C HIS A 151 -5.82 -17.17 19.85
N ILE A 152 -6.40 -16.31 20.68
CA ILE A 152 -5.82 -15.01 21.00
C ILE A 152 -4.84 -15.19 22.17
N THR A 153 -3.56 -14.95 21.92
CA THR A 153 -2.53 -14.85 22.97
C THR A 153 -2.19 -13.40 23.22
N LEU A 154 -1.72 -13.07 24.44
CA LEU A 154 -1.30 -11.70 24.77
C LEU A 154 -0.20 -11.20 23.83
N ASN A 155 0.80 -12.04 23.54
CA ASN A 155 1.88 -11.70 22.62
C ASN A 155 1.36 -11.45 21.19
N GLY A 156 0.46 -12.30 20.70
CA GLY A 156 -0.17 -12.11 19.40
C GLY A 156 -0.97 -10.80 19.32
N ALA A 157 -1.72 -10.48 20.37
CA ALA A 157 -2.47 -9.22 20.46
C ALA A 157 -1.54 -7.99 20.47
N LEU A 158 -0.45 -8.03 21.25
CA LEU A 158 0.53 -6.95 21.30
C LEU A 158 1.22 -6.74 19.94
N LEU A 159 1.61 -7.82 19.26
CA LEU A 159 2.19 -7.74 17.91
C LEU A 159 1.18 -7.21 16.88
N ALA A 160 -0.08 -7.64 16.95
CA ALA A 160 -1.14 -7.13 16.06
C ALA A 160 -1.37 -5.63 16.27
N ILE A 161 -1.38 -5.17 17.52
CA ILE A 161 -1.51 -3.73 17.85
C ILE A 161 -0.27 -2.97 17.38
N ALA A 162 0.94 -3.46 17.63
CA ALA A 162 2.17 -2.81 17.18
C ALA A 162 2.22 -2.71 15.65
N SER A 163 1.91 -3.81 14.94
CA SER A 163 1.89 -3.84 13.48
C SER A 163 0.80 -2.93 12.91
N GLY A 164 -0.42 -2.95 13.46
CA GLY A 164 -1.54 -2.18 12.92
C GLY A 164 -1.54 -0.71 13.33
N ALA A 165 -1.45 -0.43 14.63
CA ALA A 165 -1.58 0.92 15.16
C ALA A 165 -0.32 1.75 14.99
N ILE A 166 0.87 1.15 15.11
CA ILE A 166 2.14 1.86 15.03
C ILE A 166 2.64 1.84 13.58
N ALA A 167 2.95 0.67 13.03
CA ALA A 167 3.56 0.60 11.70
C ALA A 167 2.61 1.11 10.60
N SER A 168 1.38 0.59 10.51
CA SER A 168 0.43 1.02 9.47
C SER A 168 -0.19 2.39 9.76
N GLY A 169 -0.56 2.68 11.01
CA GLY A 169 -1.18 3.93 11.40
C GLY A 169 -0.32 5.17 11.10
N LEU A 170 0.97 5.11 11.46
CA LEU A 170 1.91 6.20 11.15
C LEU A 170 2.23 6.27 9.65
N GLY A 171 2.51 5.12 9.02
CA GLY A 171 2.83 5.06 7.60
C GLY A 171 1.72 5.64 6.72
N TYR A 172 0.46 5.27 6.97
CA TYR A 172 -0.65 5.76 6.14
C TYR A 172 -1.01 7.22 6.43
N LEU A 173 -0.83 7.70 7.66
CA LEU A 173 -0.98 9.12 7.97
C LEU A 173 0.02 9.97 7.19
N LEU A 174 1.30 9.58 7.21
CA LEU A 174 2.36 10.24 6.44
C LEU A 174 2.07 10.12 4.94
N TRP A 175 1.63 8.95 4.46
CA TRP A 175 1.25 8.75 3.07
C TRP A 175 0.16 9.73 2.63
N TYR A 176 -0.96 9.82 3.34
CA TYR A 176 -2.03 10.76 3.00
C TYR A 176 -1.59 12.24 3.10
N GLN A 177 -0.65 12.55 3.98
CA GLN A 177 -0.10 13.90 4.07
C GLN A 177 0.72 14.25 2.83
N VAL A 178 1.58 13.34 2.37
CA VAL A 178 2.39 13.50 1.16
C VAL A 178 1.53 13.43 -0.11
N MET A 179 0.48 12.59 -0.13
CA MET A 179 -0.44 12.47 -1.26
C MET A 179 -1.09 13.79 -1.69
N LYS A 180 -1.22 14.76 -0.77
CA LYS A 180 -1.73 16.09 -1.09
C LYS A 180 -0.79 16.92 -1.95
N SER A 181 0.52 16.70 -1.83
CA SER A 181 1.53 17.41 -2.61
C SER A 181 1.94 16.67 -3.88
N LEU A 182 1.51 15.41 -4.06
CA LEU A 182 1.86 14.59 -5.22
C LEU A 182 0.72 14.54 -6.25
N SER A 183 1.06 14.53 -7.54
CA SER A 183 0.14 14.08 -8.58
C SER A 183 -0.15 12.58 -8.42
N LEU A 184 -1.23 12.08 -9.02
CA LEU A 184 -1.54 10.64 -8.97
C LEU A 184 -0.44 9.82 -9.64
N LEU A 185 0.18 10.38 -10.68
CA LEU A 185 1.35 9.80 -11.34
C LEU A 185 2.56 9.69 -10.42
N GLN A 186 2.91 10.78 -9.72
CA GLN A 186 4.01 10.78 -8.74
C GLN A 186 3.73 9.79 -7.59
N ALA A 187 2.48 9.71 -7.14
CA ALA A 187 2.06 8.74 -6.13
C ALA A 187 2.18 7.29 -6.61
N ALA A 188 1.93 7.01 -7.88
CA ALA A 188 2.13 5.68 -8.45
C ALA A 188 3.63 5.34 -8.47
N VAL A 189 4.41 6.17 -9.15
CA VAL A 189 5.83 5.92 -9.44
C VAL A 189 6.67 5.87 -8.15
N SER A 190 6.37 6.71 -7.16
CA SER A 190 7.07 6.69 -5.86
C SER A 190 6.91 5.38 -5.10
N GLN A 191 5.82 4.62 -5.28
CA GLN A 191 5.63 3.35 -4.58
C GLN A 191 6.57 2.25 -5.07
N LEU A 192 7.09 2.36 -6.30
CA LEU A 192 8.12 1.45 -6.80
C LEU A 192 9.45 1.58 -6.04
N SER A 193 9.65 2.67 -5.28
CA SER A 193 10.82 2.81 -4.41
C SER A 193 10.75 1.95 -3.14
N VAL A 194 9.56 1.50 -2.73
CA VAL A 194 9.36 0.79 -1.44
C VAL A 194 10.26 -0.45 -1.33
N PRO A 195 10.34 -1.35 -2.32
CA PRO A 195 11.24 -2.50 -2.27
C PRO A 195 12.73 -2.12 -2.20
N ALA A 196 13.14 -1.07 -2.91
CA ALA A 196 14.53 -0.59 -2.87
C ALA A 196 14.88 -0.03 -1.48
N LEU A 197 13.99 0.76 -0.90
CA LEU A 197 14.13 1.29 0.47
C LEU A 197 14.12 0.18 1.51
N ALA A 198 13.25 -0.82 1.36
CA ALA A 198 13.19 -1.96 2.26
C ALA A 198 14.51 -2.73 2.31
N LEU A 199 15.20 -2.91 1.18
CA LEU A 199 16.52 -3.55 1.13
C LEU A 199 17.59 -2.74 1.87
N VAL A 200 17.60 -1.43 1.70
CA VAL A 200 18.55 -0.54 2.41
C VAL A 200 18.29 -0.56 3.91
N ILE A 201 17.02 -0.47 4.32
CA ILE A 201 16.62 -0.52 5.72
C ILE A 201 16.93 -1.88 6.33
N GLY A 202 16.65 -2.98 5.62
CA GLY A 202 16.97 -4.34 6.04
C GLY A 202 18.48 -4.53 6.24
N ALA A 203 19.30 -4.00 5.33
CA ALA A 203 20.75 -4.04 5.49
C ALA A 203 21.25 -3.28 6.72
N LEU A 204 20.71 -2.08 6.96
CA LEU A 204 21.13 -1.23 8.08
C LEU A 204 20.65 -1.71 9.45
N LEU A 205 19.39 -2.16 9.54
CA LEU A 205 18.75 -2.51 10.82
C LEU A 205 18.82 -4.00 11.14
N LEU A 206 18.79 -4.86 10.11
CA LEU A 206 18.75 -6.32 10.27
C LEU A 206 20.07 -7.00 9.88
N GLY A 207 21.05 -6.24 9.36
CA GLY A 207 22.35 -6.78 8.95
C GLY A 207 22.28 -7.64 7.68
N GLU A 208 21.24 -7.48 6.86
CA GLU A 208 21.12 -8.18 5.58
C GLU A 208 22.21 -7.75 4.59
N SER A 209 22.76 -8.71 3.85
CA SER A 209 23.79 -8.42 2.84
C SER A 209 23.18 -7.73 1.61
N LEU A 210 23.65 -6.53 1.27
CA LEU A 210 23.30 -5.89 0.00
C LEU A 210 24.05 -6.55 -1.16
N THR A 211 23.31 -7.16 -2.07
CA THR A 211 23.87 -7.75 -3.28
C THR A 211 24.06 -6.69 -4.36
N ALA A 212 24.98 -6.93 -5.30
CA ALA A 212 25.13 -6.06 -6.48
C ALA A 212 23.82 -5.94 -7.27
N HIS A 213 23.05 -7.03 -7.34
CA HIS A 213 21.71 -7.05 -7.93
C HIS A 213 20.77 -6.04 -7.25
N ALA A 214 20.69 -6.06 -5.91
CA ALA A 214 19.86 -5.13 -5.15
C ALA A 214 20.26 -3.66 -5.39
N ILE A 215 21.57 -3.37 -5.41
CA ILE A 215 22.09 -2.02 -5.61
C ILE A 215 21.74 -1.53 -7.03
N ILE A 216 22.05 -2.33 -8.06
CA ILE A 216 21.77 -1.97 -9.45
C ILE A 216 20.29 -1.73 -9.66
N SER A 217 19.43 -2.65 -9.21
CA SER A 217 17.98 -2.48 -9.35
C SER A 217 17.47 -1.27 -8.60
N GLY A 218 17.97 -1.02 -7.39
CA GLY A 218 17.63 0.17 -6.60
C GLY A 218 18.00 1.47 -7.33
N THR A 219 19.20 1.55 -7.91
CA THR A 219 19.62 2.71 -8.71
C THR A 219 18.76 2.90 -9.96
N VAL A 220 18.42 1.83 -10.68
CA VAL A 220 17.55 1.91 -11.86
C VAL A 220 16.15 2.39 -11.47
N ILE A 221 15.57 1.85 -10.39
CA ILE A 221 14.26 2.27 -9.89
C ILE A 221 14.30 3.77 -9.53
N LEU A 222 15.23 4.18 -8.66
CA LEU A 222 15.30 5.57 -8.20
C LEU A 222 15.64 6.54 -9.33
N GLY A 223 16.51 6.14 -10.27
CA GLY A 223 16.86 6.94 -11.44
C GLY A 223 15.72 7.10 -12.45
N GLY A 224 14.80 6.14 -12.52
CA GLY A 224 13.57 6.30 -13.31
C GLY A 224 12.51 7.17 -12.63
N ILE A 225 12.55 7.27 -11.29
CA ILE A 225 11.63 8.10 -10.50
C ILE A 225 12.05 9.58 -10.50
N ALA A 226 13.37 9.84 -10.47
CA ALA A 226 13.98 11.18 -10.38
C ALA A 226 13.78 12.04 -11.64
#